data_AF-A0A5I8PWI9-F1
#
_entry.id   AF-A0A5I8PWI9-F1
#
_cell.length_a   1.000
_cell.length_b   1.000
_cell.length_c   1.000
_cell.angle_alpha   90.00
_cell.angle_beta   90.00
_cell.angle_gamma   90.00
#
_symmetry.space_group_name_H-M   'P 1'
#
loop_
_entity.id
_entity.type
_entity.pdbx_description
1 polymer ?
#
loop_
_entity_poly.entity_id
_entity_poly.type
_entity_poly.pdbx_seq_one_letter_code
_entity_poly.pdbx_strand_id
1 'polypeptide(L)'
;MSRVTAIISALVICIIVCLSWAVNHYRDNAITYKEQRDKATSIIADMQKRKRDVAELDARYTKELADANATIESLRADVSAGRKRLQVAATCAKSTTGASGMGDGESPRLTADAELNYYRLRSGIDRITAQVNYLQEYIRTQCLK
;
A
#
# COMPACT_ATOMS: atom_id res chain seq x y z
N MET A 1 -68.93 -44.72 -2.18
CA MET A 1 -67.52 -44.89 -2.61
C MET A 1 -67.07 -46.31 -2.28
N SER A 2 -66.43 -47.03 -3.21
CA SER A 2 -65.91 -48.36 -2.94
C SER A 2 -64.64 -48.27 -2.08
N ARG A 3 -64.38 -49.27 -1.25
CA ARG A 3 -63.15 -49.36 -0.44
C ARG A 3 -61.88 -49.13 -1.28
N VAL A 4 -61.91 -49.61 -2.53
CA VAL A 4 -60.83 -49.44 -3.52
C VAL A 4 -60.62 -47.98 -3.90
N THR A 5 -61.68 -47.22 -4.21
CA THR A 5 -61.56 -45.79 -4.54
C THR A 5 -60.97 -44.97 -3.40
N ALA A 6 -61.29 -45.29 -2.14
CA ALA A 6 -60.75 -44.58 -0.97
C ALA A 6 -59.25 -44.89 -0.75
N ILE A 7 -58.82 -46.13 -0.99
CA ILE A 7 -57.41 -46.52 -0.88
C ILE A 7 -56.58 -45.83 -1.96
N ILE A 8 -57.07 -45.81 -3.21
CA ILE A 8 -56.38 -45.13 -4.32
C ILE A 8 -56.24 -43.64 -4.04
N SER A 9 -57.32 -42.96 -3.60
CA SER A 9 -57.23 -41.53 -3.26
C SER A 9 -56.25 -41.25 -2.13
N ALA A 10 -56.21 -42.10 -1.10
CA ALA A 10 -55.27 -41.95 0.02
C ALA A 10 -53.81 -42.11 -0.44
N LEU A 11 -53.53 -43.08 -1.33
CA LEU A 11 -52.19 -43.28 -1.89
C LEU A 11 -51.75 -42.09 -2.75
N VAL A 12 -52.64 -41.57 -3.59
CA VAL A 12 -52.34 -40.38 -4.43
C VAL A 12 -52.03 -39.17 -3.56
N ILE A 13 -52.83 -38.91 -2.52
CA ILE A 13 -52.57 -37.81 -1.58
C ILE A 13 -51.22 -38.01 -0.86
N CYS A 14 -50.94 -39.22 -0.40
CA CYS A 14 -49.67 -39.55 0.25
C CYS A 14 -48.48 -39.27 -0.66
N ILE A 15 -48.54 -39.70 -1.92
CA ILE A 15 -47.50 -39.45 -2.93
C ILE A 15 -47.31 -37.94 -3.15
N ILE A 16 -48.39 -37.17 -3.30
CA ILE A 16 -48.31 -35.72 -3.50
C ILE A 16 -47.63 -35.03 -2.32
N VAL A 17 -47.98 -35.43 -1.09
CA VAL A 17 -47.35 -34.88 0.13
C VAL A 17 -45.86 -35.22 0.17
N CYS A 18 -45.48 -36.47 -0.09
CA CYS A 18 -44.07 -36.88 -0.13
C CYS A 18 -43.26 -36.14 -1.20
N LEU A 19 -43.83 -35.99 -2.42
CA LEU A 19 -43.17 -35.26 -3.50
C LEU A 19 -43.05 -33.77 -3.19
N SER A 20 -44.08 -33.16 -2.61
CA SER A 20 -44.05 -31.74 -2.22
C SER A 20 -42.96 -31.49 -1.17
N TRP A 21 -42.85 -32.38 -0.17
CA TRP A 21 -41.81 -32.31 0.83
C TRP A 21 -40.40 -32.49 0.24
N ALA A 22 -40.21 -33.48 -0.63
CA ALA A 22 -38.94 -33.72 -1.30
C ALA A 22 -38.53 -32.51 -2.17
N VAL A 23 -39.43 -31.99 -3.01
CA VAL A 23 -39.17 -30.81 -3.84
C VAL A 23 -38.82 -29.61 -2.98
N ASN A 24 -39.54 -29.37 -1.88
CA ASN A 24 -39.24 -28.26 -0.99
C ASN A 24 -37.86 -28.42 -0.33
N HIS A 25 -37.52 -29.63 0.13
CA HIS A 25 -36.21 -29.92 0.71
C HIS A 25 -35.06 -29.67 -0.29
N TYR A 26 -35.19 -30.13 -1.54
CA TYR A 26 -34.19 -29.86 -2.58
C TYR A 26 -34.11 -28.39 -2.96
N ARG A 27 -35.26 -27.68 -3.01
CA ARG A 27 -35.30 -26.25 -3.28
C ARG A 27 -34.60 -25.45 -2.20
N ASP A 28 -34.86 -25.75 -0.94
CA ASP A 28 -34.24 -25.08 0.21
C ASP A 28 -32.72 -25.31 0.19
N ASN A 29 -32.28 -26.55 -0.02
CA ASN A 29 -30.86 -26.87 -0.17
C ASN A 29 -30.22 -26.10 -1.34
N ALA A 30 -30.87 -26.04 -2.49
CA ALA A 30 -30.37 -25.30 -3.65
C ALA A 30 -30.24 -23.78 -3.38
N ILE A 31 -31.19 -23.19 -2.64
CA ILE A 31 -31.13 -21.79 -2.23
C ILE A 31 -29.95 -21.58 -1.27
N THR A 32 -29.78 -22.44 -0.27
CA THR A 32 -28.65 -22.34 0.68
C THR A 32 -27.30 -22.44 -0.03
N TYR A 33 -27.13 -23.38 -0.98
CA TYR A 33 -25.88 -23.48 -1.75
C TYR A 33 -25.64 -22.26 -2.63
N LYS A 34 -26.70 -21.71 -3.23
CA LYS A 34 -26.61 -20.48 -4.01
C LYS A 34 -26.16 -19.32 -3.14
N GLU A 35 -26.76 -19.13 -1.97
CA GLU A 35 -26.36 -18.08 -1.02
C GLU A 35 -24.90 -18.22 -0.58
N GLN A 36 -24.45 -19.45 -0.29
CA GLN A 36 -23.05 -19.72 0.04
C GLN A 36 -22.10 -19.36 -1.11
N ARG A 37 -22.46 -19.73 -2.35
CA ARG A 37 -21.68 -19.40 -3.55
C ARG A 37 -21.64 -17.90 -3.79
N ASP A 38 -22.77 -17.23 -3.70
CA ASP A 38 -22.87 -15.78 -3.93
C ASP A 38 -22.06 -15.03 -2.87
N LYS A 39 -22.10 -15.48 -1.61
CA LYS A 39 -21.24 -14.97 -0.53
C LYS A 39 -19.75 -15.22 -0.80
N ALA A 40 -19.36 -16.42 -1.21
CA ALA A 40 -17.96 -16.70 -1.55
C ALA A 40 -17.48 -15.83 -2.72
N THR A 41 -18.33 -15.67 -3.74
CA THR A 41 -18.05 -14.87 -4.93
C THR A 41 -17.87 -13.39 -4.57
N SER A 42 -18.73 -12.85 -3.71
CA SER A 42 -18.63 -11.45 -3.27
C SER A 42 -17.35 -11.20 -2.44
N ILE A 43 -16.99 -12.10 -1.53
CA ILE A 43 -15.75 -12.01 -0.75
C ILE A 43 -14.52 -12.08 -1.67
N ILE A 44 -14.51 -12.98 -2.66
CA ILE A 44 -13.40 -13.08 -3.62
C ILE A 44 -13.28 -11.79 -4.45
N ALA A 45 -14.40 -11.25 -4.93
CA ALA A 45 -14.39 -10.01 -5.71
C ALA A 45 -13.87 -8.83 -4.87
N ASP A 46 -14.27 -8.73 -3.60
CA ASP A 46 -13.76 -7.74 -2.66
C ASP A 46 -12.25 -7.90 -2.43
N MET A 47 -11.78 -9.12 -2.15
CA MET A 47 -10.35 -9.41 -2.01
C MET A 47 -9.54 -9.05 -3.26
N GLN A 48 -10.05 -9.34 -4.46
CA GLN A 48 -9.40 -8.96 -5.71
C GLN A 48 -9.33 -7.45 -5.91
N LYS A 49 -10.36 -6.71 -5.47
CA LYS A 49 -10.34 -5.25 -5.50
C LYS A 49 -9.27 -4.71 -4.55
N ARG A 50 -9.27 -5.11 -3.27
CA ARG A 50 -8.26 -4.67 -2.29
C ARG A 50 -6.84 -4.97 -2.76
N LYS A 51 -6.60 -6.14 -3.37
CA LYS A 51 -5.28 -6.47 -3.95
C LYS A 51 -4.82 -5.48 -5.02
N ARG A 52 -5.73 -5.05 -5.91
CA ARG A 52 -5.42 -4.05 -6.94
C ARG A 52 -5.15 -2.69 -6.32
N ASP A 53 -5.99 -2.26 -5.38
CA ASP A 53 -5.84 -0.97 -4.71
C ASP A 53 -4.51 -0.88 -3.94
N VAL A 54 -4.10 -1.96 -3.26
CA VAL A 54 -2.81 -2.03 -2.57
C VAL A 54 -1.64 -2.04 -3.55
N ALA A 55 -1.74 -2.77 -4.67
CA ALA A 55 -0.69 -2.78 -5.70
C ALA A 55 -0.52 -1.39 -6.35
N GLU A 56 -1.61 -0.65 -6.56
CA GLU A 56 -1.56 0.72 -7.04
C GLU A 56 -0.88 1.64 -6.01
N LEU A 57 -1.24 1.52 -4.73
CA LEU A 57 -0.65 2.29 -3.65
C LEU A 57 0.88 2.04 -3.55
N ASP A 58 1.29 0.78 -3.63
CA ASP A 58 2.70 0.38 -3.63
C ASP A 58 3.47 0.94 -4.84
N ALA A 59 2.90 0.84 -6.05
CA ALA A 59 3.49 1.38 -7.25
C ALA A 59 3.68 2.90 -7.17
N ARG A 60 2.70 3.62 -6.61
CA ARG A 60 2.79 5.07 -6.41
C ARG A 60 3.94 5.46 -5.48
N TYR A 61 3.99 4.89 -4.28
CA TYR A 61 5.03 5.25 -3.30
C TYR A 61 6.42 4.76 -3.70
N THR A 62 6.51 3.62 -4.39
CA THR A 62 7.78 3.15 -4.96
C THR A 62 8.31 4.13 -6.01
N LYS A 63 7.43 4.64 -6.88
CA LYS A 63 7.80 5.66 -7.87
C LYS A 63 8.22 6.97 -7.21
N GLU A 64 7.44 7.48 -6.27
CA GLU A 64 7.77 8.72 -5.55
C GLU A 64 9.14 8.62 -4.85
N LEU A 65 9.44 7.46 -4.24
CA LEU A 65 10.73 7.22 -3.62
C LEU A 65 11.88 7.13 -4.64
N ALA A 66 11.65 6.51 -5.79
CA ALA A 66 12.63 6.43 -6.87
C ALA A 66 12.95 7.83 -7.44
N ASP A 67 11.92 8.65 -7.68
CA ASP A 67 12.05 10.02 -8.19
C ASP A 67 12.80 10.92 -7.18
N ALA A 68 12.50 10.78 -5.87
CA ALA A 68 13.22 11.48 -4.82
C ALA A 68 14.71 11.06 -4.75
N ASN A 69 14.99 9.76 -4.81
CA ASN A 69 16.36 9.24 -4.82
C ASN A 69 17.14 9.72 -6.05
N ALA A 70 16.53 9.71 -7.24
CA ALA A 70 17.15 10.22 -8.46
C ALA A 70 17.49 11.71 -8.34
N THR A 71 16.61 12.49 -7.73
CA THR A 71 16.83 13.93 -7.47
C THR A 71 18.01 14.14 -6.51
N ILE A 72 18.06 13.39 -5.41
CA ILE A 72 19.16 13.45 -4.44
C ILE A 72 20.50 13.10 -5.09
N GLU A 73 20.55 12.02 -5.87
CA GLU A 73 21.77 11.58 -6.54
C GLU A 73 22.23 12.59 -7.61
N SER A 74 21.29 13.17 -8.36
CA SER A 74 21.60 14.26 -9.29
C SER A 74 22.18 15.48 -8.58
N LEU A 75 21.62 15.88 -7.44
CA LEU A 75 22.14 17.00 -6.64
C LEU A 75 23.54 16.70 -6.12
N ARG A 76 23.77 15.48 -5.65
CA ARG A 76 25.09 15.02 -5.20
C ARG A 76 26.13 15.04 -6.32
N ALA A 77 25.76 14.58 -7.52
CA ALA A 77 26.62 14.62 -8.69
C ALA A 77 26.93 16.07 -9.12
N ASP A 78 25.97 16.99 -9.03
CA ASP A 78 26.17 18.40 -9.36
C ASP A 78 27.06 19.13 -8.35
N VAL A 79 26.93 18.83 -7.06
CA VAL A 79 27.77 19.43 -6.01
C VAL A 79 29.19 18.89 -6.07
N SER A 80 29.37 17.58 -6.20
CA SER A 80 30.71 16.97 -6.35
C SER A 80 31.44 17.41 -7.61
N ALA A 81 30.72 17.69 -8.70
CA ALA A 81 31.28 18.25 -9.93
C ALA A 81 31.47 19.79 -9.90
N GLY A 82 31.10 20.46 -8.80
CA GLY A 82 31.20 21.92 -8.65
C GLY A 82 30.22 22.73 -9.50
N ARG A 83 29.24 22.08 -10.16
CA ARG A 83 28.18 22.75 -10.95
C ARG A 83 27.17 23.47 -10.05
N LYS A 84 26.95 22.94 -8.85
CA LYS A 84 26.09 23.52 -7.81
C LYS A 84 26.88 23.65 -6.51
N ARG A 85 26.43 24.54 -5.62
CA ARG A 85 27.04 24.76 -4.30
C ARG A 85 25.99 24.57 -3.21
N LEU A 86 26.35 23.85 -2.16
CA LEU A 86 25.53 23.73 -0.96
C LEU A 86 25.75 24.94 -0.06
N GLN A 87 24.68 25.62 0.34
CA GLN A 87 24.77 26.68 1.34
C GLN A 87 24.66 26.07 2.73
N VAL A 88 25.68 26.31 3.56
CA VAL A 88 25.74 25.84 4.94
C VAL A 88 25.88 27.05 5.84
N ALA A 89 25.04 27.12 6.88
CA ALA A 89 25.25 28.08 7.95
C ALA A 89 26.50 27.66 8.71
N ALA A 90 27.59 28.41 8.53
CA ALA A 90 28.87 28.15 9.17
C ALA A 90 29.34 29.39 9.95
N THR A 91 29.91 29.16 11.13
CA THR A 91 30.59 30.20 11.91
C THR A 91 32.09 29.96 11.81
N CYS A 92 32.80 30.89 11.16
CA CYS A 92 34.25 30.84 11.09
C CYS A 92 34.84 31.52 12.34
N ALA A 93 35.77 30.84 13.02
CA ALA A 93 36.53 31.46 14.11
C ALA A 93 37.40 32.60 13.55
N LYS A 94 37.45 33.73 14.26
CA LYS A 94 38.29 34.87 13.89
C LYS A 94 39.77 34.47 14.03
N SER A 95 40.56 34.66 12.98
CA SER A 95 42.01 34.41 13.04
C SER A 95 42.68 35.33 14.07
N THR A 96 43.66 34.80 14.79
CA THR A 96 44.48 35.52 15.77
C THR A 96 45.32 36.60 15.08
N THR A 97 45.34 37.83 15.61
CA THR A 97 46.05 38.97 15.01
C THR A 97 47.56 38.71 15.00
N GLY A 98 48.14 38.55 13.82
CA GLY A 98 49.59 38.46 13.57
C GLY A 98 50.00 39.41 12.44
N ALA A 99 51.31 39.55 12.19
CA ALA A 99 51.86 40.47 11.18
C ALA A 99 51.14 40.35 9.82
N SER A 100 50.82 41.48 9.20
CA SER A 100 50.06 41.54 7.95
C SER A 100 50.78 40.79 6.82
N GLY A 101 50.17 39.72 6.32
CA GLY A 101 50.62 38.96 5.15
C GLY A 101 49.42 38.33 4.45
N MET A 102 49.49 38.18 3.12
CA MET A 102 48.47 37.48 2.33
C MET A 102 48.52 35.99 2.69
N GLY A 103 47.46 35.46 3.29
CA GLY A 103 47.38 34.04 3.63
C GLY A 103 46.84 33.22 2.46
N ASP A 104 47.60 32.22 2.01
CA ASP A 104 47.12 31.20 1.08
C ASP A 104 46.31 30.13 1.83
N GLY A 105 45.09 30.50 2.23
CA GLY A 105 44.14 29.57 2.83
C GLY A 105 43.35 28.79 1.78
N GLU A 106 43.11 27.50 2.00
CA GLU A 106 42.12 26.76 1.21
C GLU A 106 40.75 27.43 1.30
N SER A 107 39.99 27.40 0.20
CA SER A 107 38.59 27.84 0.21
C SER A 107 37.78 27.02 1.24
N PRO A 108 36.90 27.64 2.04
CA PRO A 108 36.08 26.92 3.01
C PRO A 108 35.24 25.85 2.30
N ARG A 109 35.39 24.59 2.70
CA ARG A 109 34.64 23.44 2.16
C ARG A 109 34.22 22.47 3.27
N LEU A 110 33.09 21.80 3.08
CA LEU A 110 32.68 20.67 3.90
C LEU A 110 33.72 19.54 3.77
N THR A 111 33.89 18.74 4.83
CA THR A 111 34.63 17.48 4.70
C THR A 111 33.83 16.51 3.84
N ALA A 112 34.52 15.60 3.13
CA ALA A 112 33.86 14.61 2.28
C ALA A 112 32.83 13.76 3.06
N ASP A 113 33.13 13.44 4.32
CA ASP A 113 32.21 12.71 5.20
C ASP A 113 30.95 13.52 5.52
N ALA A 114 31.09 14.82 5.79
CA ALA A 114 29.95 15.68 6.10
C ALA A 114 29.02 15.84 4.88
N GLU A 115 29.59 15.98 3.68
CA GLU A 115 28.82 16.03 2.43
C GLU A 115 28.05 14.72 2.18
N LEU A 116 28.71 13.57 2.33
CA LEU A 116 28.06 12.27 2.18
C LEU A 116 26.95 12.05 3.22
N ASN A 117 27.22 12.40 4.48
CA ASN A 117 26.26 12.23 5.57
C ASN A 117 25.01 13.10 5.39
N TYR A 118 25.15 14.30 4.81
CA TYR A 118 24.02 15.15 4.47
C TYR A 118 23.07 14.46 3.49
N TYR A 119 23.58 13.91 2.38
CA TYR A 119 22.74 13.23 1.39
C TYR A 119 22.14 11.93 1.93
N ARG A 120 22.89 11.17 2.73
CA ARG A 120 22.35 9.99 3.43
C ARG A 120 21.19 10.37 4.34
N LEU A 121 21.35 11.42 5.16
CA LEU A 121 20.29 11.90 6.04
C LEU A 121 19.05 12.31 5.24
N ARG A 122 19.24 13.06 4.14
CA ARG A 122 18.12 13.48 3.28
C ARG A 122 17.36 12.29 2.69
N SER A 123 18.08 11.31 2.12
CA SER A 123 17.46 10.09 1.59
C SER A 123 16.74 9.28 2.67
N GLY A 124 17.28 9.26 3.90
CA GLY A 124 16.67 8.59 5.04
C GLY A 124 15.35 9.23 5.45
N ILE A 125 15.30 10.56 5.48
CA ILE A 125 14.08 11.33 5.79
C ILE A 125 13.02 11.08 4.73
N ASP A 126 13.36 11.15 3.44
CA ASP A 126 12.40 10.95 2.36
C ASP A 126 11.85 9.52 2.38
N ARG A 127 12.70 8.51 2.65
CA ARG A 127 12.28 7.12 2.82
C ARG A 127 11.32 6.92 4.00
N ILE A 128 11.68 7.40 5.18
CA ILE A 128 10.82 7.24 6.37
C ILE A 128 9.50 7.98 6.19
N THR A 129 9.53 9.19 5.63
CA THR A 129 8.34 9.96 5.31
C THR A 129 7.41 9.20 4.36
N ALA A 130 7.97 8.63 3.27
CA ALA A 130 7.21 7.82 2.33
C ALA A 130 6.62 6.57 3.00
N GLN A 131 7.37 5.86 3.86
CA GLN A 131 6.90 4.69 4.59
C GLN A 131 5.75 5.02 5.55
N VAL A 132 5.86 6.12 6.29
CA VAL A 132 4.81 6.56 7.23
C VAL A 132 3.56 6.96 6.44
N ASN A 133 3.71 7.74 5.37
CA ASN A 133 2.58 8.17 4.54
C ASN A 133 1.90 6.98 3.87
N TYR A 134 2.67 6.03 3.33
CA TYR A 134 2.16 4.77 2.79
C TYR A 134 1.34 4.02 3.84
N LEU A 135 1.88 3.83 5.05
CA LEU A 135 1.19 3.09 6.11
C LEU A 135 -0.10 3.80 6.55
N GLN A 136 -0.08 5.12 6.70
CA GLN A 136 -1.27 5.89 7.03
C GLN A 136 -2.35 5.73 5.96
N GLU A 137 -1.98 5.84 4.69
CA GLU A 137 -2.92 5.71 3.58
C GLU A 137 -3.46 4.28 3.45
N TYR A 138 -2.61 3.27 3.63
CA TYR A 138 -3.02 1.87 3.68
C TYR A 138 -4.06 1.64 4.78
N ILE A 139 -3.82 2.13 6.00
CA ILE A 139 -4.77 1.98 7.10
C ILE A 139 -6.11 2.65 6.77
N ARG A 140 -6.09 3.90 6.28
CA ARG A 140 -7.31 4.64 5.92
C ARG A 140 -8.10 3.97 4.81
N THR A 141 -7.42 3.37 3.83
CA THR A 141 -8.06 2.85 2.63
C THR A 141 -8.40 1.36 2.69
N GLN A 142 -7.67 0.56 3.48
CA GLN A 142 -7.80 -0.90 3.49
C GLN A 142 -8.29 -1.47 4.83
N CYS A 143 -8.02 -0.79 5.96
CA CYS A 143 -8.36 -1.28 7.29
C CYS A 143 -9.58 -0.59 7.91
N LEU A 144 -9.74 0.72 7.66
CA LEU A 144 -10.83 1.53 8.22
C LEU A 144 -12.06 1.61 7.30
N LYS A 145 -12.00 0.97 6.12
CA LYS A 145 -13.13 0.77 5.20
C LYS A 145 -13.69 -0.65 5.34
#